data_AF-A0A1Q6TYZ2-F1
#
_entry.id   AF-A0A1Q6TYZ2-F1
#
_cell.length_a   1.000
_cell.length_b   1.000
_cell.length_c   1.000
_cell.angle_alpha   90.00
_cell.angle_beta   90.00
_cell.angle_gamma   90.00
#
_symmetry.space_group_name_H-M   'P 1'
#
loop_
_entity.id
_entity.type
_entity.pdbx_description
1 polymer ?
#
loop_
_entity_poly.entity_id
_entity_poly.type
_entity_poly.pdbx_seq_one_letter_code
_entity_poly.pdbx_strand_id
1 'polypeptide(L)'
;MLADVRRYAFTLAEVLVTLGIIGVVAAMTMPALIANHRKNVVETRLKHFYSTINQAITLSEVEHGDKNSWQPKDTEDFWNNYIRPYIKYLKAENSDSGQYKVVYLPNGSLFAVDVYSSKNSDGSISYQSYGGHFIFYPEAKNYKSESFSPFGSKNFRFAFWPNEVSGTFKYHKNKGVEPYLANWNGDEDTLYTNATYGCNKTGNGSWCTAVIMRNGWKIPDDYPLRY
;
A
#
# COMPACT_ATOMS: atom_id res chain seq x y z
N MET A 1 7.77 19.34 -72.40
CA MET A 1 8.84 19.47 -71.40
C MET A 1 8.25 19.14 -70.04
N LEU A 2 8.49 17.94 -69.52
CA LEU A 2 8.08 17.59 -68.15
C LEU A 2 9.23 17.99 -67.22
N ALA A 3 8.94 18.86 -66.26
CA ALA A 3 9.91 19.30 -65.25
C ALA A 3 10.25 18.12 -64.32
N ASP A 4 11.55 17.87 -64.15
CA ASP A 4 12.08 16.83 -63.28
C ASP A 4 11.92 17.27 -61.81
N VAL A 5 10.90 16.74 -61.14
CA VAL A 5 10.66 16.97 -59.72
C VAL A 5 11.57 16.03 -58.93
N ARG A 6 12.79 16.49 -58.61
CA ARG A 6 13.69 15.76 -57.70
C ARG A 6 13.02 15.62 -56.34
N ARG A 7 12.60 14.40 -56.01
CA ARG A 7 12.09 14.06 -54.68
C ARG A 7 13.29 13.77 -53.79
N TYR A 8 13.51 14.59 -52.76
CA TYR A 8 14.44 14.26 -51.69
C TYR A 8 13.90 13.04 -50.94
N ALA A 9 14.63 11.93 -51.00
CA ALA A 9 14.32 10.70 -50.29
C ALA A 9 15.51 10.33 -49.42
N PHE A 10 15.25 9.81 -48.22
CA PHE A 10 16.28 9.30 -47.34
C PHE A 10 16.92 8.05 -47.95
N THR A 11 18.24 7.96 -47.85
CA THR A 11 18.98 6.74 -48.19
C THR A 11 18.69 5.64 -47.18
N LEU A 12 18.81 4.38 -47.61
CA LEU A 12 18.67 3.23 -46.71
C LEU A 12 19.63 3.32 -45.50
N ALA A 13 20.86 3.80 -45.73
CA ALA A 13 21.85 3.99 -44.68
C ALA A 13 21.41 5.03 -43.65
N GLU A 14 20.86 6.17 -44.08
CA GLU A 14 20.34 7.21 -43.17
C GLU A 14 19.18 6.66 -42.32
N VAL A 15 18.27 5.89 -42.92
CA VAL A 15 17.15 5.27 -42.18
C VAL A 15 17.65 4.22 -41.18
N LEU A 16 18.62 3.39 -41.56
CA LEU A 16 19.17 2.35 -40.66
C LEU A 16 19.93 2.95 -39.48
N VAL A 17 20.74 3.98 -39.72
CA VAL A 17 21.47 4.68 -38.65
C VAL A 17 20.50 5.38 -37.70
N THR A 18 19.48 6.07 -38.22
CA THR A 18 18.47 6.73 -37.38
C THR A 18 17.65 5.74 -36.55
N LEU A 19 17.19 4.63 -37.14
CA LEU A 19 16.52 3.56 -36.40
C LEU A 19 17.43 2.90 -35.37
N GLY A 20 18.71 2.70 -35.69
CA GLY A 20 19.71 2.19 -34.75
C GLY A 20 19.88 3.11 -33.55
N ILE A 21 20.05 4.41 -33.76
CA ILE A 21 20.19 5.42 -32.70
C ILE A 21 18.93 5.47 -31.84
N ILE A 22 17.74 5.56 -32.44
CA ILE A 22 16.47 5.56 -31.70
C ILE A 22 16.29 4.27 -30.91
N GLY A 23 16.66 3.12 -31.47
CA GLY A 23 16.62 1.82 -30.81
C GLY A 23 17.48 1.78 -29.55
N VAL A 24 18.74 2.23 -29.63
CA VAL A 24 19.64 2.29 -28.47
C VAL A 24 19.12 3.25 -27.40
N VAL A 25 18.71 4.46 -27.80
CA VAL A 25 18.19 5.45 -26.85
C VAL A 25 16.94 4.92 -26.16
N ALA A 26 15.98 4.36 -26.91
CA ALA A 26 14.76 3.80 -26.34
C ALA A 26 15.05 2.64 -25.38
N ALA A 27 16.01 1.77 -25.70
CA ALA A 27 16.41 0.67 -24.82
C ALA A 27 16.96 1.16 -23.48
N MET A 28 17.64 2.31 -23.45
CA MET A 28 18.14 2.91 -22.21
C MET A 28 17.06 3.69 -21.44
N THR A 29 16.14 4.37 -22.13
CA THR A 29 15.16 5.26 -21.49
C THR A 29 13.88 4.57 -21.04
N MET A 30 13.42 3.53 -21.77
CA MET A 30 12.16 2.84 -21.45
C MET A 30 12.15 2.22 -20.04
N PRO A 31 13.21 1.52 -19.58
CA PRO A 31 13.22 0.95 -18.23
C PRO A 31 13.10 2.02 -17.13
N ALA A 32 13.83 3.14 -17.29
CA ALA A 32 13.81 4.25 -16.33
C ALA A 32 12.43 4.92 -16.29
N LEU A 33 11.80 5.14 -17.45
CA LEU A 33 10.46 5.71 -17.54
C LEU A 33 9.41 4.81 -16.87
N ILE A 34 9.48 3.50 -17.12
CA ILE A 34 8.56 2.51 -16.51
C ILE A 34 8.74 2.50 -14.99
N ALA A 35 9.98 2.50 -14.49
CA ALA A 35 10.26 2.52 -13.06
C ALA A 35 9.73 3.80 -12.37
N ASN A 36 9.95 4.97 -12.97
CA ASN A 36 9.42 6.24 -12.47
C ASN A 36 7.89 6.30 -12.51
N HIS A 37 7.27 5.76 -13.57
CA HIS A 37 5.83 5.66 -13.66
C HIS A 37 5.26 4.77 -12.54
N ARG A 38 5.86 3.60 -12.29
CA ARG A 38 5.46 2.71 -11.19
C ARG A 38 5.60 3.39 -9.83
N LYS A 39 6.71 4.10 -9.58
CA LYS A 39 6.92 4.91 -8.36
C LYS A 39 5.74 5.87 -8.15
N ASN A 40 5.44 6.67 -9.17
CA ASN A 40 4.36 7.65 -9.12
C ASN A 40 2.98 7.01 -8.88
N VAL A 41 2.71 5.86 -9.50
CA VAL A 41 1.46 5.11 -9.29
C VAL A 41 1.34 4.65 -7.85
N VAL A 42 2.41 4.08 -7.27
CA VAL A 42 2.42 3.61 -5.87
C VAL A 42 2.19 4.77 -4.91
N GLU A 43 2.94 5.86 -5.03
CA GLU A 43 2.81 7.06 -4.19
C GLU A 43 1.40 7.65 -4.24
N THR A 44 0.86 7.81 -5.46
CA THR A 44 -0.47 8.40 -5.67
C THR A 44 -1.55 7.51 -5.07
N ARG A 45 -1.48 6.20 -5.29
CA ARG A 45 -2.46 5.24 -4.77
C ARG A 45 -2.39 5.10 -3.26
N LEU A 46 -1.18 5.15 -2.66
CA LEU A 46 -1.00 5.15 -1.21
C LEU A 46 -1.64 6.37 -0.56
N LYS A 47 -1.31 7.57 -1.06
CA LYS A 47 -1.88 8.82 -0.55
C LYS A 47 -3.40 8.84 -0.68
N HIS A 48 -3.91 8.39 -1.83
CA HIS A 48 -5.34 8.28 -2.06
C HIS A 48 -6.00 7.31 -1.08
N PHE A 49 -5.43 6.10 -0.90
CA PHE A 49 -5.94 5.11 0.05
C PHE A 49 -6.02 5.69 1.47
N TYR A 50 -4.93 6.26 1.99
CA TYR A 50 -4.91 6.86 3.32
C TYR A 50 -5.98 7.94 3.49
N SER A 51 -6.18 8.79 2.49
CA SER A 51 -7.21 9.82 2.52
C SER A 51 -8.62 9.22 2.49
N THR A 52 -8.91 8.29 1.57
CA THR A 52 -10.24 7.69 1.42
C THR A 52 -10.64 6.87 2.63
N ILE A 53 -9.72 6.08 3.19
CA ILE A 53 -10.06 5.23 4.34
C ILE A 53 -10.31 6.07 5.59
N ASN A 54 -9.52 7.11 5.84
CA ASN A 54 -9.75 7.99 6.99
C ASN A 54 -11.01 8.85 6.82
N GLN A 55 -11.37 9.23 5.59
CA GLN A 55 -12.68 9.83 5.31
C GLN A 55 -13.82 8.85 5.62
N ALA A 56 -13.68 7.58 5.24
CA ALA A 56 -14.67 6.54 5.56
C ALA A 56 -14.83 6.34 7.07
N ILE A 57 -13.72 6.31 7.82
CA ILE A 57 -13.74 6.27 9.30
C ILE A 57 -14.48 7.48 9.86
N THR A 58 -14.16 8.69 9.39
CA THR A 58 -14.80 9.93 9.86
C THR A 58 -16.31 9.92 9.61
N LEU A 59 -16.75 9.40 8.46
CA LEU A 59 -18.18 9.24 8.15
C LEU A 59 -18.85 8.22 9.07
N SER A 60 -18.17 7.10 9.35
CA SER A 60 -18.64 6.09 10.29
C SER A 60 -18.78 6.63 11.72
N GLU A 61 -17.91 7.54 12.14
CA GLU A 61 -17.99 8.19 13.46
C GLU A 61 -19.27 9.02 13.65
N VAL A 62 -19.88 9.51 12.56
CA VAL A 62 -21.15 10.27 12.62
C VAL A 62 -22.31 9.39 13.11
N GLU A 63 -22.34 8.12 12.70
CA GLU A 63 -23.41 7.19 13.06
C GLU A 63 -23.07 6.34 14.29
N HIS A 64 -21.82 5.94 14.44
CA HIS A 64 -21.38 5.00 15.49
C HIS A 64 -20.71 5.68 16.68
N GLY A 65 -20.58 7.01 16.66
CA GLY A 65 -19.82 7.76 17.67
C GLY A 65 -18.31 7.60 17.51
N ASP A 66 -17.55 8.07 18.50
CA ASP A 66 -16.09 8.09 18.46
C ASP A 66 -15.52 6.68 18.24
N LYS A 67 -14.57 6.57 17.30
CA LYS A 67 -13.85 5.33 16.98
C LYS A 67 -13.22 4.64 18.18
N ASN A 68 -12.90 5.40 19.24
CA ASN A 68 -12.35 4.87 20.49
C ASN A 68 -13.34 4.00 21.29
N SER A 69 -14.63 4.05 20.94
CA SER A 69 -15.71 3.32 21.61
C SER A 69 -16.19 2.11 20.80
N TRP A 70 -15.69 1.96 19.57
CA TRP A 70 -16.11 0.88 18.68
C TRP A 70 -15.67 -0.47 19.23
N GLN A 71 -16.58 -1.44 19.16
CA GLN A 71 -16.36 -2.82 19.65
C GLN A 71 -16.82 -3.84 18.62
N PRO A 72 -16.14 -3.95 17.47
CA PRO A 72 -16.51 -4.93 16.45
C PRO A 72 -16.35 -6.35 16.98
N LYS A 73 -17.33 -7.22 16.68
CA LYS A 73 -17.33 -8.63 17.10
C LYS A 73 -16.32 -9.49 16.36
N ASP A 74 -15.99 -9.14 15.13
CA ASP A 74 -14.98 -9.78 14.29
C ASP A 74 -14.67 -8.88 13.08
N THR A 75 -13.82 -9.36 12.17
CA THR A 75 -13.47 -8.67 10.93
C THR A 75 -14.69 -8.40 10.03
N GLU A 76 -15.69 -9.29 10.00
CA GLU A 76 -16.87 -9.17 9.15
C GLU A 76 -17.84 -8.12 9.69
N ASP A 77 -18.02 -8.09 11.01
CA ASP A 77 -18.78 -7.07 11.73
C ASP A 77 -18.12 -5.69 11.58
N PHE A 78 -16.80 -5.63 11.71
CA PHE A 78 -16.03 -4.40 11.46
C PHE A 78 -16.24 -3.89 10.03
N TRP A 79 -16.10 -4.78 9.04
CA TRP A 79 -16.30 -4.43 7.64
C TRP A 79 -17.73 -3.96 7.37
N ASN A 80 -18.75 -4.72 7.76
CA ASN A 80 -20.13 -4.45 7.37
C ASN A 80 -20.71 -3.20 8.03
N ASN A 81 -20.37 -2.92 9.27
CA ASN A 81 -20.94 -1.79 10.01
C ASN A 81 -20.10 -0.51 9.84
N TYR A 82 -18.76 -0.61 9.91
CA TYR A 82 -17.92 0.58 10.05
C TYR A 82 -17.24 1.03 8.75
N ILE A 83 -17.06 0.15 7.77
CA ILE A 83 -16.28 0.49 6.56
C ILE A 83 -17.12 0.40 5.29
N ARG A 84 -17.82 -0.72 5.08
CA ARG A 84 -18.58 -1.03 3.86
C ARG A 84 -19.57 0.07 3.45
N PRO A 85 -20.34 0.71 4.35
CA PRO A 85 -21.29 1.75 3.95
C PRO A 85 -20.61 3.03 3.42
N TYR A 86 -19.34 3.25 3.81
CA TYR A 86 -18.65 4.53 3.65
C TYR A 86 -17.50 4.47 2.63
N ILE A 87 -17.30 3.34 1.95
CA ILE A 87 -16.25 3.16 0.94
C ILE A 87 -16.82 2.63 -0.38
N LYS A 88 -16.28 3.15 -1.49
CA LYS A 88 -16.59 2.62 -2.83
C LYS A 88 -15.66 1.46 -3.17
N TYR A 89 -16.23 0.30 -3.45
CA TYR A 89 -15.48 -0.91 -3.79
C TYR A 89 -16.16 -1.67 -4.95
N LEU A 90 -15.38 -2.50 -5.65
CA LEU A 90 -15.88 -3.36 -6.74
C LEU A 90 -16.28 -4.75 -6.23
N LYS A 91 -15.43 -5.34 -5.40
CA LYS A 91 -15.58 -6.69 -4.88
C LYS A 91 -15.00 -6.76 -3.48
N ALA A 92 -15.65 -7.50 -2.59
CA ALA A 92 -15.13 -7.84 -1.27
C ALA A 92 -15.27 -9.34 -1.05
N GLU A 93 -14.22 -9.99 -0.58
CA GLU A 93 -14.17 -11.43 -0.32
C GLU A 93 -13.34 -11.73 0.93
N ASN A 94 -13.47 -12.92 1.49
CA ASN A 94 -12.65 -13.34 2.63
C ASN A 94 -11.36 -13.98 2.10
N SER A 95 -10.25 -13.81 2.82
CA SER A 95 -9.01 -14.54 2.52
C SER A 95 -9.21 -16.05 2.69
N ASP A 96 -8.33 -16.86 2.11
CA ASP A 96 -8.44 -18.33 2.19
C ASP A 96 -8.39 -18.83 3.64
N SER A 97 -7.67 -18.12 4.50
CA SER A 97 -7.61 -18.35 5.95
C SER A 97 -8.82 -17.82 6.73
N GLY A 98 -9.69 -17.02 6.11
CA GLY A 98 -10.78 -16.28 6.74
C GLY A 98 -10.33 -15.13 7.67
N GLN A 99 -9.02 -14.86 7.77
CA GLN A 99 -8.50 -13.81 8.67
C GLN A 99 -8.81 -12.40 8.16
N TYR A 100 -8.65 -12.18 6.85
CA TYR A 100 -8.75 -10.85 6.26
C TYR A 100 -10.01 -10.72 5.40
N LYS A 101 -10.63 -9.54 5.46
CA LYS A 101 -11.54 -9.07 4.42
C LYS A 101 -10.73 -8.38 3.34
N VAL A 102 -10.82 -8.90 2.12
CA VAL A 102 -10.07 -8.45 0.95
C VAL A 102 -11.00 -7.63 0.07
N VAL A 103 -10.62 -6.39 -0.20
CA VAL A 103 -11.47 -5.40 -0.87
C VAL A 103 -10.76 -4.84 -2.09
N TYR A 104 -11.38 -5.01 -3.26
CA TYR A 104 -10.88 -4.52 -4.54
C TYR A 104 -11.46 -3.15 -4.85
N LEU A 105 -10.59 -2.18 -5.14
CA LEU A 105 -10.96 -0.80 -5.40
C LEU A 105 -11.06 -0.50 -6.91
N PRO A 106 -11.91 0.46 -7.33
CA PRO A 106 -12.08 0.82 -8.75
C PRO A 106 -10.80 1.28 -9.47
N ASN A 107 -9.81 1.76 -8.72
CA ASN A 107 -8.53 2.25 -9.25
C ASN A 107 -7.51 1.11 -9.54
N GLY A 108 -7.91 -0.16 -9.40
CA GLY A 108 -7.04 -1.34 -9.61
C GLY A 108 -6.13 -1.68 -8.43
N SER A 109 -6.29 -0.99 -7.30
CA SER A 109 -5.66 -1.33 -6.02
C SER A 109 -6.56 -2.22 -5.16
N LEU A 110 -6.01 -2.74 -4.08
CA LEU A 110 -6.71 -3.61 -3.14
C LEU A 110 -6.23 -3.30 -1.73
N PHE A 111 -7.10 -3.47 -0.74
CA PHE A 111 -6.65 -3.57 0.64
C PHE A 111 -7.24 -4.81 1.31
N ALA A 112 -6.48 -5.38 2.24
CA ALA A 112 -6.92 -6.42 3.13
C ALA A 112 -7.01 -5.83 4.55
N VAL A 113 -8.10 -6.11 5.26
CA VAL A 113 -8.32 -5.63 6.64
C VAL A 113 -8.64 -6.79 7.56
N ASP A 114 -8.12 -6.77 8.78
CA ASP A 114 -8.54 -7.67 9.85
C ASP A 114 -8.88 -6.89 11.13
N VAL A 115 -9.66 -7.52 12.00
CA VAL A 115 -9.67 -7.23 13.43
C VAL A 115 -8.77 -8.28 14.08
N TYR A 116 -7.73 -7.83 14.77
CA TYR A 116 -6.71 -8.75 15.27
C TYR A 116 -7.28 -9.64 16.39
N SER A 117 -7.13 -10.95 16.20
CA SER A 117 -7.43 -11.97 17.19
C SER A 117 -6.32 -13.01 17.24
N SER A 118 -5.99 -13.50 18.44
CA SER A 118 -5.14 -14.66 18.62
C SER A 118 -6.02 -15.89 18.83
N LYS A 119 -5.61 -17.00 18.21
CA LYS A 119 -6.28 -18.29 18.34
C LYS A 119 -5.40 -19.25 19.11
N ASN A 120 -6.01 -20.08 19.94
CA ASN A 120 -5.38 -21.24 20.54
C ASN A 120 -5.18 -22.35 19.49
N SER A 121 -4.40 -23.37 19.83
CA SER A 121 -4.13 -24.52 18.95
C SER A 121 -5.40 -25.30 18.56
N ASP A 122 -6.48 -25.18 19.35
CA ASP A 122 -7.80 -25.79 19.09
C ASP A 122 -8.71 -24.92 18.20
N GLY A 123 -8.24 -23.73 17.78
CA GLY A 123 -8.99 -22.78 16.97
C GLY A 123 -9.89 -21.81 17.75
N SER A 124 -9.99 -21.94 19.08
CA SER A 124 -10.72 -20.98 19.92
C SER A 124 -10.00 -19.63 20.00
N ILE A 125 -10.75 -18.54 20.10
CA ILE A 125 -10.18 -17.19 20.22
C ILE A 125 -9.73 -16.98 21.67
N SER A 126 -8.43 -16.75 21.88
CA SER A 126 -7.85 -16.46 23.19
C SER A 126 -7.82 -14.98 23.53
N TYR A 127 -7.68 -14.14 22.52
CA TYR A 127 -7.74 -12.70 22.65
C TYR A 127 -8.26 -12.09 21.36
N GLN A 128 -9.02 -11.01 21.50
CA GLN A 128 -9.48 -10.22 20.39
C GLN A 128 -9.35 -8.73 20.75
N SER A 129 -8.81 -7.98 19.81
CA SER A 129 -8.79 -6.52 19.89
C SER A 129 -9.99 -5.91 19.17
N TYR A 130 -10.23 -4.63 19.35
CA TYR A 130 -11.24 -3.85 18.61
C TYR A 130 -10.66 -3.15 17.38
N GLY A 131 -9.37 -3.37 17.13
CA GLY A 131 -8.60 -2.79 16.05
C GLY A 131 -7.91 -3.87 15.23
N GLY A 132 -7.14 -3.47 14.22
CA GLY A 132 -6.41 -4.42 13.41
C GLY A 132 -5.62 -3.80 12.29
N HIS A 133 -5.14 -4.66 11.39
CA HIS A 133 -4.22 -4.28 10.35
C HIS A 133 -4.98 -3.93 9.07
N PHE A 134 -4.40 -2.99 8.35
CA PHE A 134 -4.75 -2.73 6.96
C PHE A 134 -3.51 -2.99 6.12
N ILE A 135 -3.61 -3.90 5.14
CA ILE A 135 -2.55 -4.19 4.19
C ILE A 135 -2.99 -3.69 2.82
N PHE A 136 -2.37 -2.62 2.37
CA PHE A 136 -2.68 -2.00 1.09
C PHE A 136 -1.76 -2.52 -0.01
N TYR A 137 -2.34 -2.89 -1.14
CA TYR A 137 -1.67 -3.32 -2.36
C TYR A 137 -1.97 -2.29 -3.45
N PRO A 138 -0.99 -1.47 -3.87
CA PRO A 138 -1.20 -0.49 -4.93
C PRO A 138 -1.67 -1.13 -6.25
N GLU A 139 -1.30 -2.38 -6.51
CA GLU A 139 -1.79 -3.18 -7.62
C GLU A 139 -2.39 -4.49 -7.11
N ALA A 140 -3.67 -4.74 -7.40
CA ALA A 140 -4.37 -5.93 -6.91
C ALA A 140 -3.73 -7.26 -7.36
N LYS A 141 -3.04 -7.29 -8.51
CA LYS A 141 -2.29 -8.45 -9.01
C LYS A 141 -1.18 -8.93 -8.06
N ASN A 142 -0.73 -8.08 -7.13
CA ASN A 142 0.31 -8.43 -6.16
C ASN A 142 -0.26 -9.17 -4.94
N TYR A 143 -1.59 -9.22 -4.78
CA TYR A 143 -2.24 -10.05 -3.77
C TYR A 143 -2.06 -11.54 -4.14
N LYS A 144 -1.67 -12.37 -3.16
CA LYS A 144 -1.31 -13.79 -3.36
C LYS A 144 -0.19 -14.06 -4.38
N SER A 145 0.68 -13.07 -4.66
CA SER A 145 1.89 -13.29 -5.45
C SER A 145 2.77 -14.38 -4.84
N GLU A 146 3.22 -15.34 -5.65
CA GLU A 146 4.05 -16.49 -5.23
C GLU A 146 5.37 -16.09 -4.56
N SER A 147 5.89 -14.91 -4.90
CA SER A 147 7.10 -14.37 -4.24
C SER A 147 6.74 -13.57 -2.99
N PHE A 148 7.15 -14.08 -1.83
CA PHE A 148 7.16 -13.31 -0.58
C PHE A 148 7.92 -11.99 -0.79
N SER A 149 7.27 -10.87 -0.46
CA SER A 149 7.86 -9.54 -0.61
C SER A 149 7.69 -8.79 0.72
N PRO A 150 8.75 -8.15 1.25
CA PRO A 150 8.65 -7.39 2.50
C PRO A 150 7.63 -6.26 2.36
N PHE A 151 7.01 -5.86 3.47
CA PHE A 151 6.18 -4.65 3.49
C PHE A 151 7.03 -3.45 3.05
N GLY A 152 6.42 -2.52 2.30
CA GLY A 152 7.13 -1.40 1.67
C GLY A 152 7.57 -1.63 0.23
N SER A 153 7.43 -2.84 -0.32
CA SER A 153 7.72 -3.11 -1.74
C SER A 153 6.45 -3.10 -2.58
N LYS A 154 5.73 -4.22 -2.57
CA LYS A 154 4.48 -4.45 -3.33
C LYS A 154 3.22 -4.25 -2.49
N ASN A 155 3.36 -4.18 -1.17
CA ASN A 155 2.28 -4.02 -0.20
C ASN A 155 2.75 -3.15 0.97
N PHE A 156 1.82 -2.45 1.62
CA PHE A 156 2.10 -1.43 2.62
C PHE A 156 1.20 -1.63 3.82
N ARG A 157 1.80 -1.64 5.01
CA ARG A 157 1.08 -1.94 6.25
C ARG A 157 0.66 -0.66 6.95
N PHE A 158 -0.58 -0.68 7.41
CA PHE A 158 -1.23 0.30 8.24
C PHE A 158 -1.86 -0.40 9.45
N ALA A 159 -2.22 0.38 10.45
CA ALA A 159 -2.76 -0.08 11.71
C ALA A 159 -3.90 0.85 12.15
N PHE A 160 -4.93 0.25 12.74
CA PHE A 160 -6.07 0.94 13.32
C PHE A 160 -6.30 0.38 14.73
N TRP A 161 -5.85 1.11 15.74
CA TRP A 161 -6.03 0.76 17.17
C TRP A 161 -6.46 1.99 17.97
N PRO A 162 -7.66 2.52 17.71
CA PRO A 162 -8.12 3.73 18.39
C PRO A 162 -8.25 3.53 19.91
N ASN A 163 -8.61 2.32 20.36
CA ASN A 163 -8.88 1.97 21.77
C ASN A 163 -7.62 1.45 22.49
N GLU A 164 -6.42 1.74 21.97
CA GLU A 164 -5.18 1.16 22.49
C GLU A 164 -4.93 1.52 23.97
N VAL A 165 -4.60 0.48 24.74
CA VAL A 165 -4.22 0.59 26.17
C VAL A 165 -2.86 -0.04 26.50
N SER A 166 -2.34 -0.97 25.68
CA SER A 166 -1.14 -1.77 26.01
C SER A 166 0.19 -1.02 25.81
N GLY A 167 0.19 0.01 24.97
CA GLY A 167 1.37 0.80 24.62
C GLY A 167 2.06 0.32 23.33
N THR A 168 1.78 -0.91 22.87
CA THR A 168 2.30 -1.45 21.61
C THR A 168 1.95 -0.55 20.42
N PHE A 169 0.69 -0.11 20.36
CA PHE A 169 0.18 0.78 19.31
C PHE A 169 -0.02 2.21 19.82
N LYS A 170 0.86 2.70 20.71
CA LYS A 170 0.71 4.03 21.34
C LYS A 170 0.52 5.18 20.35
N TYR A 171 1.04 5.05 19.13
CA TYR A 171 0.92 6.07 18.07
C TYR A 171 -0.39 6.00 17.28
N HIS A 172 -1.25 5.01 17.54
CA HIS A 172 -2.54 4.76 16.89
C HIS A 172 -3.73 5.08 17.77
N LYS A 173 -3.50 5.32 19.07
CA LYS A 173 -4.56 5.66 20.04
C LYS A 173 -5.31 6.92 19.59
N ASN A 174 -6.65 6.85 19.62
CA ASN A 174 -7.57 7.91 19.19
C ASN A 174 -7.35 8.41 17.75
N LYS A 175 -6.68 7.63 16.89
CA LYS A 175 -6.47 7.97 15.48
C LYS A 175 -7.24 7.02 14.57
N GLY A 176 -7.41 7.46 13.32
CA GLY A 176 -7.90 6.61 12.25
C GLY A 176 -6.86 5.59 11.80
N VAL A 177 -6.89 5.25 10.53
CA VAL A 177 -5.92 4.32 9.94
C VAL A 177 -4.61 5.04 9.72
N GLU A 178 -3.57 4.61 10.43
CA GLU A 178 -2.23 5.22 10.40
C GLU A 178 -1.17 4.22 9.92
N PRO A 179 -0.01 4.67 9.41
CA PRO A 179 1.09 3.77 9.12
C PRO A 179 1.44 2.90 10.33
N TYR A 180 1.80 1.65 10.07
CA TYR A 180 2.14 0.72 11.14
C TYR A 180 3.39 1.20 11.88
N LEU A 181 3.26 1.36 13.21
CA LEU A 181 4.32 1.85 14.11
C LEU A 181 4.28 1.09 15.46
N ALA A 182 3.90 -0.19 15.43
CA ALA A 182 3.89 -1.01 16.63
C ALA A 182 5.29 -1.07 17.26
N ASN A 183 5.39 -0.93 18.58
CA ASN A 183 6.64 -0.93 19.35
C ASN A 183 7.66 0.14 18.94
N TRP A 184 7.29 1.12 18.11
CA TRP A 184 8.21 2.19 17.77
C TRP A 184 8.44 3.05 19.01
N ASN A 185 9.70 3.42 19.27
CA ASN A 185 10.07 4.20 20.45
C ASN A 185 9.90 5.72 20.20
N GLY A 186 9.89 6.17 18.96
CA GLY A 186 9.89 7.59 18.57
C GLY A 186 11.17 8.05 17.87
N ASP A 187 12.18 7.18 17.79
CA ASP A 187 13.45 7.46 17.13
C ASP A 187 13.35 7.19 15.63
N GLU A 188 13.51 8.23 14.82
CA GLU A 188 13.40 8.18 13.37
C GLU A 188 14.47 7.26 12.74
N ASP A 189 15.67 7.15 13.33
CA ASP A 189 16.72 6.28 12.81
C ASP A 189 16.32 4.80 12.89
N THR A 190 15.51 4.44 13.90
CA THR A 190 15.01 3.06 14.04
C THR A 190 14.05 2.68 12.92
N LEU A 191 13.44 3.64 12.22
CA LEU A 191 12.61 3.34 11.05
C LEU A 191 13.41 2.63 9.96
N TYR A 192 14.71 2.87 9.87
CA TYR A 192 15.60 2.22 8.89
C TYR A 192 16.47 1.14 9.52
N THR A 193 16.84 1.24 10.80
CA THR A 193 17.84 0.34 11.41
C THR A 193 17.23 -0.83 12.18
N ASN A 194 15.95 -0.79 12.54
CA ASN A 194 15.33 -1.85 13.33
C ASN A 194 15.28 -3.19 12.57
N ALA A 195 15.77 -4.25 13.21
CA ALA A 195 15.90 -5.58 12.59
C ALA A 195 14.56 -6.34 12.43
N THR A 196 13.49 -5.90 13.10
CA THR A 196 12.18 -6.59 13.07
C THR A 196 11.21 -5.90 12.12
N TYR A 197 10.95 -4.62 12.32
CA TYR A 197 9.93 -3.86 11.59
C TYR A 197 10.49 -2.77 10.68
N GLY A 198 11.79 -2.46 10.81
CA GLY A 198 12.44 -1.40 10.07
C GLY A 198 12.27 -1.57 8.56
N CYS A 199 12.19 -0.44 7.88
CA CYS A 199 12.25 -0.35 6.44
C CYS A 199 13.68 -0.58 5.98
N ASN A 200 14.07 -1.84 5.89
CA ASN A 200 15.38 -2.27 5.41
C ASN A 200 15.26 -3.70 4.85
N LYS A 201 16.38 -4.22 4.34
CA LYS A 201 16.41 -5.56 3.71
C LYS A 201 16.34 -6.72 4.69
N THR A 202 16.58 -6.48 5.98
CA THR A 202 16.64 -7.51 7.02
C THR A 202 15.34 -7.65 7.81
N GLY A 203 14.65 -6.55 8.06
CA GLY A 203 13.36 -6.50 8.73
C GLY A 203 12.20 -6.81 7.78
N ASN A 204 11.00 -6.94 8.35
CA ASN A 204 9.80 -7.22 7.54
C ASN A 204 9.25 -6.00 6.80
N GLY A 205 9.81 -4.80 7.02
CA GLY A 205 9.43 -3.56 6.34
C GLY A 205 8.10 -2.94 6.79
N SER A 206 7.51 -3.38 7.91
CA SER A 206 6.21 -2.87 8.36
C SER A 206 6.21 -1.34 8.57
N TRP A 207 7.35 -0.75 8.94
CA TRP A 207 7.49 0.70 9.15
C TRP A 207 7.75 1.50 7.86
N CYS A 208 7.90 0.84 6.70
CA CYS A 208 8.15 1.53 5.43
C CYS A 208 7.04 2.50 5.02
N THR A 209 5.77 2.17 5.30
CA THR A 209 4.66 3.10 5.05
C THR A 209 4.85 4.40 5.83
N ALA A 210 5.42 4.32 7.03
CA ALA A 210 5.64 5.46 7.91
C ALA A 210 6.79 6.34 7.42
N VAL A 211 7.82 5.75 6.80
CA VAL A 211 8.88 6.45 6.09
C VAL A 211 8.31 7.24 4.91
N ILE A 212 7.50 6.60 4.07
CA ILE A 212 6.88 7.25 2.88
C ILE A 212 5.95 8.39 3.30
N MET A 213 5.13 8.19 4.33
CA MET A 213 4.24 9.24 4.83
C MET A 213 5.01 10.47 5.31
N ARG A 214 6.11 10.28 6.06
CA ARG A 214 6.97 11.37 6.55
C ARG A 214 7.63 12.15 5.43
N ASN A 215 7.95 11.46 4.33
CA ASN A 215 8.43 12.09 3.11
C ASN A 215 7.29 12.59 2.21
N GLY A 216 6.15 13.04 2.78
CA GLY A 216 5.05 13.64 2.03
C GLY A 216 4.32 12.68 1.07
N TRP A 217 4.27 11.39 1.41
CA TRP A 217 3.79 10.31 0.54
C TRP A 217 4.65 10.07 -0.70
N LYS A 218 5.91 10.48 -0.65
CA LYS A 218 6.92 10.22 -1.69
C LYS A 218 7.88 9.15 -1.23
N ILE A 219 8.20 8.22 -2.12
CA ILE A 219 9.22 7.21 -1.86
C ILE A 219 10.58 7.92 -1.90
N PRO A 220 11.37 7.91 -0.80
CA PRO A 220 12.68 8.54 -0.76
C PRO A 220 13.64 7.99 -1.83
N ASP A 221 14.66 8.77 -2.20
CA ASP A 221 15.65 8.31 -3.19
C ASP A 221 16.60 7.26 -2.62
N ASP A 222 16.83 7.28 -1.30
CA ASP A 222 17.61 6.30 -0.54
C ASP A 222 16.77 5.10 -0.07
N TYR A 223 15.57 4.93 -0.63
CA TYR A 223 14.65 3.89 -0.19
C TYR A 223 15.23 2.48 -0.37
N PRO A 224 15.29 1.66 0.71
CA PRO A 224 16.11 0.46 0.72
C PRO A 224 15.48 -0.76 0.02
N LEU A 225 14.19 -0.68 -0.32
CA LEU A 225 13.42 -1.75 -0.94
C LEU A 225 13.08 -1.43 -2.39
N ARG A 226 13.03 -2.46 -3.23
CA ARG A 226 12.56 -2.33 -4.62
C ARG A 226 11.05 -2.56 -4.69
N TYR A 227 10.35 -1.78 -5.51
CA TYR A 227 8.91 -1.83 -5.72
C TYR A 227 8.56 -2.15 -7.18
#